data_AF-A0A0F8ZIJ7-F1
#
_entry.id   AF-A0A0F8ZIJ7-F1
#
_cell.length_a   1.000
_cell.length_b   1.000
_cell.length_c   1.000
_cell.angle_alpha   90.00
_cell.angle_beta   90.00
_cell.angle_gamma   90.00
#
_symmetry.space_group_name_H-M   'P 1'
#
loop_
_entity.id
_entity.type
_entity.pdbx_description
1 polymer ?
#
loop_
_entity_poly.entity_id
_entity_poly.type
_entity_poly.pdbx_seq_one_letter_code
_entity_poly.pdbx_strand_id
1 'polypeptide(L)'
;PKGEHEPWGTVVMMDVYNGLEPDVKRGEIKQLAIVEEVEKGDFAPFKGIFGFQFPLVSCGATYAAKKLWGYATVEEDGSAHFKVPAEVPIYFLALDKEGRAVQRMRSLTHFQRGERQSCIGCHADRNYAEPSASENQATASLREPEELKEPEWGRRKFDYSSIVQPVWDNYCIECHNAREQPGDVDLTGDKTDFWNVSYEHLARKGTHGEKDPFLHGVSSLAAVGRNPYVKWISSINGAGENILMIKPRTWGAYPSKLTEIILSGHPDEKGKKRFTMDETSMRRAFAWMDLNVPYYKDSRTNHPDKQGSRWMKPDDLDKVLENVRKKRCAECHEQVPSKFYTRITKVEDNNFLLAPLAKSAGGTEACGKAT
;
A
#
# COMPACT_ATOMS: atom_id res chain seq x y z
N PRO A 1 15.60 -18.76 -38.76
CA PRO A 1 14.52 -18.68 -37.75
C PRO A 1 15.12 -18.46 -36.35
N LYS A 2 15.29 -17.20 -35.94
CA LYS A 2 15.68 -16.85 -34.57
C LYS A 2 14.42 -16.92 -33.72
N GLY A 3 14.30 -17.97 -32.91
CA GLY A 3 13.13 -18.20 -32.07
C GLY A 3 12.84 -17.01 -31.17
N GLU A 4 11.57 -16.64 -31.08
CA GLU A 4 11.07 -15.74 -30.05
C GLU A 4 11.35 -16.39 -28.69
N HIS A 5 12.47 -16.03 -28.07
CA HIS A 5 12.77 -16.49 -26.72
C HIS A 5 11.71 -15.94 -25.77
N GLU A 6 11.03 -16.84 -25.06
CA GLU A 6 10.02 -16.52 -24.05
C GLU A 6 10.56 -15.47 -23.06
N PRO A 7 9.81 -14.39 -22.73
CA PRO A 7 10.25 -13.30 -21.85
C PRO A 7 10.26 -13.69 -20.35
N TRP A 8 10.53 -14.97 -20.07
CA TRP A 8 10.34 -15.58 -18.75
C TRP A 8 11.62 -16.28 -18.28
N GLY A 9 11.88 -16.23 -16.99
CA GLY A 9 12.74 -17.16 -16.27
C GLY A 9 11.90 -18.23 -15.55
N THR A 10 12.55 -19.22 -14.96
CA THR A 10 11.91 -20.28 -14.16
C THR A 10 12.53 -20.37 -12.78
N VAL A 11 11.66 -20.52 -11.77
CA VAL A 11 12.05 -20.67 -10.36
C VAL A 11 11.55 -21.99 -9.83
N VAL A 12 12.45 -22.75 -9.19
CA VAL A 12 12.09 -23.85 -8.29
C VAL A 12 12.34 -23.40 -6.85
N MET A 13 11.29 -23.20 -6.08
CA MET A 13 11.36 -23.08 -4.62
C MET A 13 11.33 -24.49 -4.03
N MET A 14 12.41 -24.90 -3.36
CA MET A 14 12.53 -26.23 -2.79
C MET A 14 11.60 -26.39 -1.57
N ASP A 15 11.71 -25.49 -0.60
CA ASP A 15 10.83 -25.45 0.57
C ASP A 15 10.72 -24.01 1.11
N VAL A 16 9.57 -23.37 0.93
CA VAL A 16 9.32 -22.00 1.42
C VAL A 16 9.50 -21.86 2.93
N TYR A 17 9.36 -22.95 3.71
CA TYR A 17 9.45 -22.94 5.17
C TYR A 17 10.89 -22.95 5.68
N ASN A 18 11.84 -23.34 4.84
CA ASN A 18 13.25 -23.24 5.18
C ASN A 18 13.65 -21.75 5.31
N GLY A 19 13.97 -21.32 6.53
CA GLY A 19 14.20 -19.92 6.92
C GLY A 19 13.00 -19.20 7.56
N LEU A 20 11.82 -19.83 7.60
CA LEU A 20 10.62 -19.28 8.25
C LEU A 20 10.20 -20.04 9.51
N GLU A 21 10.60 -21.31 9.65
CA GLU A 21 10.41 -22.07 10.88
C GLU A 21 11.30 -21.53 12.02
N PRO A 22 10.81 -21.56 13.28
CA PRO A 22 9.51 -22.09 13.73
C PRO A 22 8.35 -21.07 13.71
N ASP A 23 8.58 -19.84 13.23
CA ASP A 23 7.60 -18.73 13.31
C ASP A 23 6.40 -18.89 12.34
N VAL A 24 6.55 -19.72 11.29
CA VAL A 24 5.50 -20.03 10.32
C VAL A 24 5.29 -21.53 10.28
N LYS A 25 4.03 -21.96 10.38
CA LYS A 25 3.68 -23.38 10.38
C LYS A 25 3.60 -23.90 8.95
N ARG A 26 4.09 -25.12 8.72
CA ARG A 26 3.87 -25.85 7.45
C ARG A 26 2.39 -25.92 7.10
N GLY A 27 2.10 -25.80 5.81
CA GLY A 27 0.75 -25.66 5.26
C GLY A 27 0.12 -24.26 5.35
N GLU A 28 0.69 -23.30 6.09
CA GLU A 28 0.13 -21.94 6.17
C GLU A 28 0.27 -21.12 4.87
N ILE A 29 1.40 -21.25 4.17
CA ILE A 29 1.67 -20.55 2.92
C ILE A 29 1.02 -21.34 1.79
N LYS A 30 0.14 -20.68 1.03
CA LYS A 30 -0.57 -21.29 -0.10
C LYS A 30 -0.15 -20.70 -1.44
N GLN A 31 0.41 -19.50 -1.44
CA GLN A 31 0.82 -18.83 -2.68
C GLN A 31 2.10 -18.02 -2.49
N LEU A 32 2.88 -17.88 -3.56
CA LEU A 32 3.92 -16.87 -3.70
C LEU A 32 3.41 -15.77 -4.64
N ALA A 33 3.37 -14.52 -4.19
CA ALA A 33 3.11 -13.37 -5.05
C ALA A 33 4.44 -12.84 -5.62
N ILE A 34 4.50 -12.68 -6.95
CA ILE A 34 5.69 -12.22 -7.66
C ILE A 34 5.52 -10.72 -7.94
N VAL A 35 6.33 -9.90 -7.27
CA VAL A 35 6.22 -8.45 -7.32
C VAL A 35 7.46 -7.85 -7.96
N GLU A 36 7.27 -6.94 -8.90
CA GLU A 36 8.32 -6.10 -9.47
C GLU A 36 8.38 -4.75 -8.75
N GLU A 37 9.60 -4.28 -8.48
CA GLU A 37 9.86 -2.87 -8.22
C GLU A 37 10.02 -2.12 -9.54
N VAL A 38 9.06 -1.26 -9.85
CA VAL A 38 8.98 -0.58 -11.14
C VAL A 38 10.06 0.50 -11.21
N GLU A 39 10.81 0.50 -12.31
CA GLU A 39 11.80 1.51 -12.65
C GLU A 39 11.22 2.95 -12.58
N LYS A 40 12.03 3.88 -12.07
CA LYS A 40 11.76 5.32 -12.14
C LYS A 40 12.34 5.91 -13.44
N GLY A 41 11.61 5.74 -14.54
CA GLY A 41 12.08 6.12 -15.88
C GLY A 41 12.08 7.63 -16.18
N ASP A 42 11.45 8.45 -15.34
CA ASP A 42 11.40 9.91 -15.51
C ASP A 42 12.25 10.59 -14.44
N PHE A 43 13.16 11.45 -14.89
CA PHE A 43 13.88 12.36 -13.99
C PHE A 43 12.96 13.49 -13.54
N ALA A 44 13.00 13.81 -12.25
CA ALA A 44 12.43 15.04 -11.72
C ALA A 44 13.38 15.68 -10.71
N PRO A 45 13.47 17.02 -10.69
CA PRO A 45 14.31 17.71 -9.72
C PRO A 45 13.85 17.41 -8.30
N PHE A 46 14.79 17.41 -7.35
CA PHE A 46 14.45 17.22 -5.95
C PHE A 46 13.59 18.38 -5.44
N LYS A 47 12.31 18.07 -5.18
CA LYS A 47 11.32 18.95 -4.55
C LYS A 47 10.77 18.24 -3.30
N GLY A 48 11.68 17.94 -2.38
CA GLY A 48 11.53 16.86 -1.40
C GLY A 48 10.26 16.93 -0.56
N ILE A 49 9.53 15.82 -0.50
CA ILE A 49 8.38 15.66 0.39
C ILE A 49 8.20 14.18 0.69
N PHE A 50 7.80 13.83 1.92
CA PHE A 50 7.72 12.44 2.37
C PHE A 50 9.04 11.67 2.13
N GLY A 51 10.16 12.26 2.57
CA GLY A 51 11.50 11.71 2.37
C GLY A 51 12.08 12.02 0.99
N PHE A 52 12.91 11.11 0.48
CA PHE A 52 13.69 11.27 -0.76
C PHE A 52 13.02 10.57 -1.96
N GLN A 53 11.73 10.82 -2.16
CA GLN A 53 10.98 10.30 -3.30
C GLN A 53 10.81 11.38 -4.36
N PHE A 54 11.43 11.20 -5.53
CA PHE A 54 11.29 12.12 -6.65
C PHE A 54 11.22 11.33 -7.95
N PRO A 55 10.08 11.34 -8.67
CA PRO A 55 8.74 11.73 -8.21
C PRO A 55 8.18 10.88 -7.07
N LEU A 56 7.17 11.44 -6.41
CA LEU A 56 6.48 10.86 -5.25
C LEU A 56 5.67 9.59 -5.63
N VAL A 57 5.72 8.55 -4.78
CA VAL A 57 5.00 7.28 -4.98
C VAL A 57 4.03 6.95 -3.84
N SER A 58 4.41 7.22 -2.59
CA SER A 58 3.58 6.98 -1.40
C SER A 58 3.84 8.01 -0.29
N CYS A 59 3.01 8.09 0.75
CA CYS A 59 3.29 8.94 1.93
C CYS A 59 4.33 8.32 2.88
N GLY A 60 4.60 7.03 2.73
CA GLY A 60 5.48 6.24 3.60
C GLY A 60 6.92 6.11 3.12
N ALA A 61 7.34 6.93 2.16
CA ALA A 61 8.66 6.84 1.51
C ALA A 61 8.92 5.56 0.70
N THR A 62 7.89 4.86 0.22
CA THR A 62 8.08 3.72 -0.68
C THR A 62 8.72 4.17 -1.99
N TYR A 63 10.02 3.93 -2.16
CA TYR A 63 10.82 4.57 -3.22
C TYR A 63 10.38 4.25 -4.65
N ALA A 64 9.95 3.01 -4.89
CA ALA A 64 9.54 2.50 -6.20
C ALA A 64 8.06 2.11 -6.20
N ALA A 65 7.39 2.40 -7.32
CA ALA A 65 6.08 1.84 -7.60
C ALA A 65 6.17 0.31 -7.73
N LYS A 66 5.01 -0.36 -7.70
CA LYS A 66 4.96 -1.83 -7.65
C LYS A 66 4.12 -2.36 -8.80
N LYS A 67 4.46 -3.54 -9.29
CA LYS A 67 3.63 -4.33 -10.20
C LYS A 67 3.54 -5.75 -9.66
N LEU A 68 2.32 -6.27 -9.54
CA LEU A 68 2.11 -7.68 -9.21
C LEU A 68 1.93 -8.46 -10.51
N TRP A 69 2.82 -9.41 -10.78
CA TRP A 69 2.77 -10.26 -11.97
C TRP A 69 1.79 -11.42 -11.83
N GLY A 70 1.60 -11.89 -10.60
CA GLY A 70 0.66 -12.95 -10.31
C GLY A 70 1.08 -13.78 -9.13
N TYR A 71 0.43 -14.93 -9.02
CA TYR A 71 0.56 -15.86 -7.91
C TYR A 71 0.99 -17.23 -8.43
N ALA A 72 2.01 -17.79 -7.81
CA ALA A 72 2.37 -19.20 -7.92
C ALA A 72 1.77 -19.98 -6.74
N THR A 73 1.42 -21.23 -6.98
CA THR A 73 0.92 -22.19 -6.00
C THR A 73 2.07 -22.73 -5.17
N VAL A 74 1.88 -22.86 -3.86
CA VAL A 74 2.79 -23.58 -2.97
C VAL A 74 2.13 -24.91 -2.62
N GLU A 75 2.86 -26.00 -2.87
CA GLU A 75 2.42 -27.36 -2.57
C GLU A 75 2.44 -27.63 -1.06
N GLU A 76 1.81 -28.73 -0.60
CA GLU A 76 1.72 -29.04 0.83
C GLU A 76 3.09 -29.34 1.48
N ASP A 77 4.09 -29.75 0.71
CA ASP A 77 5.48 -29.92 1.17
C ASP A 77 6.25 -28.59 1.29
N GLY A 78 5.67 -27.47 0.84
CA GLY A 78 6.29 -26.14 0.83
C GLY A 78 7.01 -25.78 -0.48
N SER A 79 7.05 -26.70 -1.45
CA SER A 79 7.71 -26.47 -2.73
C SER A 79 6.84 -25.67 -3.72
N ALA A 80 7.47 -25.01 -4.69
CA ALA A 80 6.78 -24.34 -5.80
C ALA A 80 7.65 -24.33 -7.07
N HIS A 81 7.03 -24.41 -8.25
CA HIS A 81 7.74 -24.39 -9.53
C HIS A 81 6.95 -23.55 -10.56
N PHE A 82 7.49 -22.41 -10.94
CA PHE A 82 6.74 -21.37 -11.65
C PHE A 82 7.62 -20.48 -12.54
N LYS A 83 6.99 -19.84 -13.53
CA LYS A 83 7.62 -18.82 -14.37
C LYS A 83 7.64 -17.44 -13.70
N VAL A 84 8.68 -16.66 -13.97
CA VAL A 84 8.85 -15.29 -13.49
C VAL A 84 9.26 -14.37 -14.63
N PRO A 85 8.90 -13.07 -14.60
CA PRO A 85 9.31 -12.14 -15.66
C PRO A 85 10.85 -12.03 -15.70
N ALA A 86 11.42 -12.08 -16.90
CA ALA A 86 12.85 -11.86 -17.10
C ALA A 86 13.18 -10.35 -17.21
N GLU A 87 14.43 -10.00 -16.96
CA GLU A 87 15.01 -8.65 -17.17
C GLU A 87 14.36 -7.54 -16.32
N VAL A 88 13.69 -7.89 -15.22
CA VAL A 88 13.11 -6.94 -14.26
C VAL A 88 13.43 -7.33 -12.81
N PRO A 89 13.56 -6.36 -11.89
CA PRO A 89 13.83 -6.66 -10.49
C PRO A 89 12.56 -7.14 -9.78
N ILE A 90 12.59 -8.38 -9.28
CA ILE A 90 11.45 -8.99 -8.59
C ILE A 90 11.78 -9.42 -7.16
N TYR A 91 10.74 -9.52 -6.35
CA TYR A 91 10.76 -10.14 -5.02
C TYR A 91 9.48 -10.95 -4.79
N PHE A 92 9.51 -11.82 -3.78
CA PHE A 92 8.39 -12.69 -3.44
C PHE A 92 7.72 -12.28 -2.12
N LEU A 93 6.39 -12.46 -2.09
CA LEU A 93 5.58 -12.43 -0.87
C LEU A 93 5.02 -13.83 -0.63
N ALA A 94 5.29 -14.41 0.54
CA ALA A 94 4.69 -15.67 0.96
C ALA A 94 3.30 -15.38 1.55
N LEU A 95 2.25 -15.85 0.89
CA LEU A 95 0.86 -15.53 1.21
C LEU A 95 0.14 -16.70 1.88
N ASP A 96 -0.69 -16.39 2.87
CA ASP A 96 -1.61 -17.35 3.48
C ASP A 96 -2.81 -17.67 2.58
N LYS A 97 -3.71 -18.54 3.08
CA LYS A 97 -4.96 -18.90 2.39
C LYS A 97 -5.90 -17.70 2.10
N GLU A 98 -5.81 -16.63 2.88
CA GLU A 98 -6.64 -15.42 2.74
C GLU A 98 -5.95 -14.38 1.84
N GLY A 99 -4.72 -14.63 1.43
CA GLY A 99 -3.93 -13.76 0.56
C GLY A 99 -3.15 -12.67 1.26
N ARG A 100 -2.93 -12.78 2.57
CA ARG A 100 -2.12 -11.84 3.36
C ARG A 100 -0.67 -12.32 3.34
N ALA A 101 0.27 -11.38 3.21
CA ALA A 101 1.68 -11.69 3.25
C ALA A 101 2.15 -12.05 4.66
N VAL A 102 2.46 -13.33 4.87
CA VAL A 102 3.11 -13.83 6.09
C VAL A 102 4.55 -13.34 6.16
N GLN A 103 5.25 -13.36 5.03
CA GLN A 103 6.62 -12.87 4.93
C GLN A 103 6.87 -12.20 3.57
N ARG A 104 7.79 -11.23 3.58
CA ARG A 104 8.31 -10.54 2.40
C ARG A 104 9.81 -10.79 2.24
N MET A 105 10.23 -11.09 1.01
CA MET A 105 11.63 -10.97 0.61
C MET A 105 12.06 -9.49 0.60
N ARG A 106 13.08 -9.14 1.41
CA ARG A 106 13.60 -7.76 1.56
C ARG A 106 14.80 -7.45 0.65
N SER A 107 14.98 -8.25 -0.38
CA SER A 107 15.97 -8.08 -1.44
C SER A 107 15.28 -8.23 -2.79
N LEU A 108 16.01 -7.93 -3.86
CA LEU A 108 15.55 -8.14 -5.23
C LEU A 108 16.39 -9.25 -5.86
N THR A 109 15.75 -10.06 -6.68
CA THR A 109 16.41 -10.98 -7.62
C THR A 109 16.00 -10.64 -9.05
N HIS A 110 16.70 -11.20 -10.02
CA HIS A 110 16.43 -11.01 -11.45
C HIS A 110 16.84 -12.25 -12.24
N PHE A 111 16.28 -12.38 -13.44
CA PHE A 111 16.47 -13.52 -14.32
C PHE A 111 16.75 -13.05 -15.74
N GLN A 112 17.66 -13.73 -16.43
CA GLN A 112 17.78 -13.66 -17.88
C GLN A 112 16.67 -14.49 -18.55
N ARG A 113 16.40 -14.22 -19.83
CA ARG A 113 15.41 -14.98 -20.60
C ARG A 113 15.80 -16.46 -20.66
N GLY A 114 14.87 -17.34 -20.29
CA GLY A 114 15.09 -18.78 -20.22
C GLY A 114 15.97 -19.26 -19.06
N GLU A 115 16.44 -18.36 -18.19
CA GLU A 115 17.22 -18.73 -17.02
C GLU A 115 16.40 -19.59 -16.05
N ARG A 116 17.04 -20.59 -15.45
CA ARG A 116 16.45 -21.43 -14.40
C ARG A 116 17.28 -21.27 -13.13
N GLN A 117 16.63 -20.88 -12.03
CA GLN A 117 17.27 -20.83 -10.71
C GLN A 117 16.46 -21.61 -9.70
N SER A 118 17.14 -22.14 -8.67
CA SER A 118 16.51 -22.78 -7.52
C SER A 118 16.71 -21.92 -6.26
N CYS A 119 15.66 -21.77 -5.46
CA CYS A 119 15.71 -21.19 -4.13
C CYS A 119 15.50 -22.30 -3.09
N ILE A 120 16.43 -22.45 -2.16
CA ILE A 120 16.31 -23.46 -1.09
C ILE A 120 15.18 -23.14 -0.09
N GLY A 121 14.86 -21.86 0.09
CA GLY A 121 13.79 -21.40 0.96
C GLY A 121 13.66 -19.88 1.02
N CYS A 122 12.76 -19.39 1.88
CA CYS A 122 12.44 -17.97 1.99
C CYS A 122 13.17 -17.36 3.19
N HIS A 123 14.38 -16.82 2.96
CA HIS A 123 15.31 -16.31 3.99
C HIS A 123 16.12 -17.40 4.72
N ALA A 124 16.35 -18.54 4.05
CA ALA A 124 17.24 -19.60 4.53
C ALA A 124 18.70 -19.11 4.68
N ASP A 125 19.47 -19.79 5.53
CA ASP A 125 20.90 -19.52 5.68
C ASP A 125 21.61 -19.71 4.33
N ARG A 126 22.39 -18.71 3.90
CA ARG A 126 23.14 -18.73 2.64
C ARG A 126 24.19 -19.85 2.57
N ASN A 127 24.58 -20.40 3.71
CA ASN A 127 25.52 -21.53 3.81
C ASN A 127 24.78 -22.87 3.93
N TYR A 128 23.46 -22.86 3.98
CA TYR A 128 22.67 -24.07 4.00
C TYR A 128 22.72 -24.73 2.62
N ALA A 129 23.25 -25.95 2.58
CA ALA A 129 23.11 -26.85 1.45
C ALA A 129 21.98 -27.82 1.78
N GLU A 130 21.02 -27.96 0.88
CA GLU A 130 19.98 -28.99 1.02
C GLU A 130 20.66 -30.38 1.05
N PRO A 131 20.31 -31.25 2.01
CA PRO A 131 20.72 -32.66 1.97
C PRO A 131 20.31 -33.30 0.64
N SER A 132 21.00 -34.36 0.21
CA SER A 132 20.83 -34.95 -1.13
C SER A 132 19.37 -35.23 -1.51
N ALA A 133 19.04 -35.01 -2.78
CA ALA A 133 17.70 -35.04 -3.39
C ALA A 133 16.82 -36.29 -3.12
N SER A 134 17.35 -37.35 -2.50
CA SER A 134 16.61 -38.58 -2.18
C SER A 134 15.74 -38.50 -0.92
N GLU A 135 15.96 -37.52 -0.01
CA GLU A 135 15.22 -37.46 1.27
C GLU A 135 14.12 -36.39 1.31
N ASN A 136 14.26 -35.30 0.54
CA ASN A 136 13.29 -34.20 0.46
C ASN A 136 13.12 -33.71 -0.99
N GLN A 137 12.54 -34.54 -1.85
CA GLN A 137 12.30 -34.12 -3.23
C GLN A 137 11.12 -33.12 -3.27
N ALA A 138 11.41 -31.87 -3.62
CA ALA A 138 10.41 -30.84 -3.87
C ALA A 138 9.40 -31.33 -4.92
N THR A 139 8.18 -31.65 -4.52
CA THR A 139 7.17 -32.27 -5.39
C THR A 139 6.82 -31.38 -6.59
N ALA A 140 6.85 -30.06 -6.41
CA ALA A 140 6.64 -29.11 -7.51
C ALA A 140 7.68 -29.24 -8.64
N SER A 141 8.90 -29.72 -8.35
CA SER A 141 9.95 -29.92 -9.37
C SER A 141 9.66 -31.07 -10.33
N LEU A 142 8.71 -31.95 -9.99
CA LEU A 142 8.31 -33.09 -10.81
C LEU A 142 7.34 -32.71 -11.95
N ARG A 143 6.76 -31.52 -11.89
CA ARG A 143 5.87 -30.97 -12.92
C ARG A 143 6.55 -29.84 -13.68
N GLU A 144 6.02 -29.50 -14.85
CA GLU A 144 6.43 -28.29 -15.58
C GLU A 144 6.17 -27.01 -14.75
N PRO A 145 6.97 -25.95 -14.96
CA PRO A 145 6.76 -24.68 -14.28
C PRO A 145 5.41 -24.09 -14.66
N GLU A 146 4.61 -23.73 -13.66
CA GLU A 146 3.30 -23.14 -13.91
C GLU A 146 3.40 -21.68 -14.37
N GLU A 147 2.44 -21.27 -15.19
CA GLU A 147 2.21 -19.85 -15.46
C GLU A 147 1.57 -19.18 -14.24
N LEU A 148 1.98 -17.94 -13.95
CA LEU A 148 1.45 -17.21 -12.80
C LEU A 148 -0.05 -16.93 -12.97
N LYS A 149 -0.86 -17.26 -11.96
CA LYS A 149 -2.25 -16.81 -11.91
C LYS A 149 -2.28 -15.29 -11.83
N GLU A 150 -2.87 -14.66 -12.84
CA GLU A 150 -2.98 -13.21 -12.94
C GLU A 150 -3.89 -12.66 -11.82
N PRO A 151 -3.53 -11.52 -11.19
CA PRO A 151 -4.45 -10.85 -10.29
C PRO A 151 -5.69 -10.37 -11.04
N GLU A 152 -6.83 -10.32 -10.36
CA GLU A 152 -8.11 -9.97 -10.99
C GLU A 152 -8.10 -8.57 -11.64
N TRP A 153 -7.31 -7.63 -11.13
CA TRP A 153 -7.14 -6.30 -11.73
C TRP A 153 -6.16 -6.25 -12.91
N GLY A 154 -5.63 -7.41 -13.32
CA GLY A 154 -4.69 -7.61 -14.43
C GLY A 154 -3.22 -7.36 -14.09
N ARG A 155 -2.32 -7.83 -14.97
CA ARG A 155 -0.84 -7.67 -14.91
C ARG A 155 -0.40 -6.24 -15.23
N ARG A 156 -0.84 -5.27 -14.42
CA ARG A 156 -0.53 -3.84 -14.55
C ARG A 156 0.16 -3.28 -13.31
N LYS A 157 0.79 -2.11 -13.47
CA LYS A 157 1.36 -1.35 -12.36
C LYS A 157 0.27 -1.00 -11.34
N PHE A 158 0.59 -1.15 -10.06
CA PHE A 158 -0.35 -1.01 -8.96
C PHE A 158 -0.72 0.45 -8.73
N ASP A 159 -2.01 0.77 -8.85
CA ASP A 159 -2.56 2.11 -8.75
C ASP A 159 -3.65 2.14 -7.69
N TYR A 160 -3.42 2.83 -6.57
CA TYR A 160 -4.35 2.83 -5.45
C TYR A 160 -5.74 3.33 -5.86
N SER A 161 -5.78 4.42 -6.63
CA SER A 161 -7.04 5.06 -7.02
C SER A 161 -7.92 4.18 -7.90
N SER A 162 -7.36 3.33 -8.76
CA SER A 162 -8.15 2.47 -9.64
C SER A 162 -8.29 1.02 -9.15
N ILE A 163 -7.44 0.56 -8.22
CA ILE A 163 -7.48 -0.81 -7.70
C ILE A 163 -8.17 -0.86 -6.34
N VAL A 164 -7.82 0.06 -5.43
CA VAL A 164 -8.19 -0.01 -4.02
C VAL A 164 -9.37 0.89 -3.69
N GLN A 165 -9.40 2.14 -4.20
CA GLN A 165 -10.51 3.04 -3.94
C GLN A 165 -11.90 2.43 -4.22
N PRO A 166 -12.11 1.67 -5.32
CA PRO A 166 -13.41 1.04 -5.58
C PRO A 166 -13.86 0.06 -4.47
N VAL A 167 -12.92 -0.50 -3.71
CA VAL A 167 -13.25 -1.33 -2.53
C VAL A 167 -13.93 -0.47 -1.47
N TRP A 168 -13.35 0.70 -1.16
CA TRP A 168 -13.92 1.60 -0.17
C TRP A 168 -15.23 2.21 -0.65
N ASP A 169 -15.34 2.50 -1.95
CA ASP A 169 -16.56 3.02 -2.55
C ASP A 169 -17.74 2.05 -2.39
N ASN A 170 -17.48 0.75 -2.50
CA ASN A 170 -18.53 -0.27 -2.39
C ASN A 170 -18.90 -0.64 -0.95
N TYR A 171 -17.94 -0.57 -0.02
CA TYR A 171 -18.12 -1.15 1.32
C TYR A 171 -18.09 -0.15 2.47
N CYS A 172 -17.60 1.08 2.25
CA CYS A 172 -17.26 1.98 3.34
C CYS A 172 -17.87 3.38 3.22
N ILE A 173 -17.91 3.97 2.03
CA ILE A 173 -18.25 5.41 1.90
C ILE A 173 -19.70 5.75 2.21
N GLU A 174 -20.63 4.78 2.18
CA GLU A 174 -22.01 5.02 2.60
C GLU A 174 -22.05 5.64 4.01
N CYS A 175 -21.24 5.09 4.92
CA CYS A 175 -21.09 5.62 6.27
C CYS A 175 -19.90 6.58 6.40
N HIS A 176 -18.78 6.32 5.69
CA HIS A 176 -17.53 7.08 5.81
C HIS A 176 -17.36 8.09 4.67
N ASN A 177 -18.15 9.15 4.71
CA ASN A 177 -18.13 10.24 3.72
C ASN A 177 -17.97 11.62 4.37
N ALA A 178 -17.86 12.66 3.54
CA ALA A 178 -17.60 14.03 3.96
C ALA A 178 -18.62 14.64 4.95
N ARG A 179 -19.84 14.11 5.06
CA ARG A 179 -20.88 14.62 5.96
C ARG A 179 -20.90 13.88 7.29
N GLU A 180 -20.91 12.55 7.23
CA GLU A 180 -21.10 11.71 8.42
C GLU A 180 -19.82 11.50 9.22
N GLN A 181 -18.69 11.23 8.53
CA GLN A 181 -17.35 11.00 9.10
C GLN A 181 -17.32 10.29 10.48
N PRO A 182 -17.98 9.14 10.69
CA PRO A 182 -18.02 8.49 11.99
C PRO A 182 -16.61 8.13 12.44
N GLY A 183 -16.27 8.51 13.68
CA GLY A 183 -14.92 8.35 14.22
C GLY A 183 -13.88 9.25 13.56
N ASP A 184 -14.30 10.36 12.92
CA ASP A 184 -13.42 11.25 12.14
C ASP A 184 -12.73 10.53 10.97
N VAL A 185 -13.47 9.66 10.29
CA VAL A 185 -12.98 8.86 9.16
C VAL A 185 -13.82 9.10 7.92
N ASP A 186 -13.16 9.56 6.86
CA ASP A 186 -13.72 9.75 5.54
C ASP A 186 -12.92 8.91 4.53
N LEU A 187 -13.60 8.09 3.74
CA LEU A 187 -12.97 7.15 2.81
C LEU A 187 -13.32 7.45 1.36
N THR A 188 -13.80 8.65 1.07
CA THR A 188 -14.10 9.10 -0.29
C THR A 188 -12.86 9.17 -1.20
N GLY A 189 -13.09 9.05 -2.50
CA GLY A 189 -12.05 9.07 -3.53
C GLY A 189 -11.60 10.46 -3.99
N ASP A 190 -12.08 11.54 -3.35
CA ASP A 190 -11.82 12.92 -3.78
C ASP A 190 -10.32 13.25 -3.70
N LYS A 191 -9.78 13.94 -4.70
CA LYS A 191 -8.35 14.28 -4.74
C LYS A 191 -8.00 15.38 -3.75
N THR A 192 -6.78 15.30 -3.22
CA THR A 192 -6.24 16.22 -2.21
C THR A 192 -4.98 16.94 -2.71
N ASP A 193 -4.00 17.21 -1.84
CA ASP A 193 -2.72 17.83 -2.21
C ASP A 193 -1.84 16.89 -3.04
N PHE A 194 -1.81 15.61 -2.67
CA PHE A 194 -1.04 14.56 -3.34
C PHE A 194 -1.83 13.30 -3.61
N TRP A 195 -2.93 13.06 -2.90
CA TRP A 195 -3.52 11.72 -2.82
C TRP A 195 -5.00 11.77 -3.16
N ASN A 196 -5.77 10.95 -2.46
CA ASN A 196 -7.20 11.11 -2.27
C ASN A 196 -7.53 10.96 -0.79
N VAL A 197 -8.74 11.36 -0.41
CA VAL A 197 -9.17 11.44 0.99
C VAL A 197 -8.99 10.12 1.74
N SER A 198 -9.39 8.98 1.16
CA SER A 198 -9.22 7.68 1.82
C SER A 198 -7.76 7.36 2.13
N TYR A 199 -6.82 7.72 1.25
CA TYR A 199 -5.39 7.49 1.46
C TYR A 199 -4.83 8.43 2.53
N GLU A 200 -5.35 9.67 2.62
CA GLU A 200 -5.03 10.56 3.74
C GLU A 200 -5.33 9.89 5.08
N HIS A 201 -6.52 9.29 5.24
CA HIS A 201 -6.92 8.62 6.47
C HIS A 201 -6.19 7.29 6.69
N LEU A 202 -6.14 6.43 5.67
CA LEU A 202 -5.65 5.06 5.81
C LEU A 202 -4.13 4.94 5.79
N ALA A 203 -3.40 5.94 5.30
CA ALA A 203 -1.94 5.89 5.20
C ALA A 203 -1.23 7.11 5.79
N ARG A 204 -1.68 8.35 5.53
CA ARG A 204 -0.95 9.54 6.01
C ARG A 204 -1.27 9.91 7.46
N LYS A 205 -2.52 9.75 7.92
CA LYS A 205 -2.97 10.09 9.27
C LYS A 205 -2.15 9.35 10.33
N GLY A 206 -1.86 10.01 11.44
CA GLY A 206 -1.02 9.52 12.54
C GLY A 206 0.48 9.50 12.26
N THR A 207 0.92 9.89 11.04
CA THR A 207 2.33 9.84 10.65
C THR A 207 2.98 11.22 10.68
N HIS A 208 4.31 11.23 10.61
CA HIS A 208 5.12 12.42 10.37
C HIS A 208 4.68 13.17 9.10
N GLY A 209 4.26 12.46 8.06
CA GLY A 209 3.74 13.07 6.83
C GLY A 209 2.45 13.88 7.01
N GLU A 210 1.64 13.59 8.03
CA GLU A 210 0.50 14.45 8.40
C GLU A 210 1.00 15.76 9.03
N LYS A 211 1.98 15.68 9.93
CA LYS A 211 2.43 16.81 10.75
C LYS A 211 3.34 17.77 9.98
N ASP A 212 4.36 17.22 9.31
CA ASP A 212 5.33 17.98 8.55
C ASP A 212 5.86 17.13 7.38
N PRO A 213 5.16 17.11 6.23
CA PRO A 213 5.58 16.32 5.09
C PRO A 213 6.88 16.84 4.44
N PHE A 214 7.33 18.06 4.77
CA PHE A 214 8.51 18.69 4.20
C PHE A 214 9.79 18.23 4.89
N LEU A 215 9.73 17.81 6.15
CA LEU A 215 10.88 17.24 6.83
C LEU A 215 11.21 15.85 6.26
N HIS A 216 12.38 15.74 5.61
CA HIS A 216 12.78 14.55 4.82
C HIS A 216 13.26 13.35 5.66
N GLY A 217 13.45 13.54 6.96
CA GLY A 217 13.93 12.50 7.86
C GLY A 217 13.42 12.70 9.27
N VAL A 218 13.47 11.64 10.05
CA VAL A 218 13.06 11.63 11.45
C VAL A 218 14.22 11.13 12.30
N SER A 219 14.14 11.33 13.61
CA SER A 219 15.20 10.90 14.54
C SER A 219 15.16 9.41 14.88
N SER A 220 14.02 8.73 14.67
CA SER A 220 13.83 7.31 14.97
C SER A 220 12.60 6.75 14.25
N LEU A 221 12.43 5.42 14.27
CA LEU A 221 11.20 4.80 13.77
C LEU A 221 9.96 5.27 14.55
N ALA A 222 10.09 5.50 15.86
CA ALA A 222 8.99 6.03 16.66
C ALA A 222 8.57 7.45 16.22
N ALA A 223 9.54 8.27 15.79
CA ALA A 223 9.30 9.62 15.30
C ALA A 223 8.61 9.66 13.92
N VAL A 224 8.60 8.55 13.16
CA VAL A 224 7.74 8.42 11.96
C VAL A 224 6.26 8.57 12.33
N GLY A 225 5.88 8.33 13.58
CA GLY A 225 4.48 8.23 13.98
C GLY A 225 3.88 6.87 13.63
N ARG A 226 2.61 6.68 13.99
CA ARG A 226 1.89 5.43 13.81
C ARG A 226 0.55 5.71 13.16
N ASN A 227 0.37 5.26 11.93
CA ASN A 227 -0.95 5.22 11.32
C ASN A 227 -1.85 4.26 12.12
N PRO A 228 -3.10 4.64 12.42
CA PRO A 228 -3.99 3.83 13.26
C PRO A 228 -4.59 2.62 12.54
N TYR A 229 -4.51 2.53 11.22
CA TYR A 229 -5.20 1.52 10.41
C TYR A 229 -4.26 0.53 9.74
N VAL A 230 -3.16 1.02 9.17
CA VAL A 230 -2.24 0.23 8.35
C VAL A 230 -0.83 0.30 8.91
N LYS A 231 -0.12 -0.83 8.85
CA LYS A 231 1.27 -0.94 9.28
C LYS A 231 2.15 -1.39 8.12
N TRP A 232 3.12 -0.57 7.73
CA TRP A 232 4.05 -0.84 6.63
C TRP A 232 5.48 -0.45 7.00
N ILE A 233 6.43 -0.84 6.16
CA ILE A 233 7.85 -0.53 6.35
C ILE A 233 8.09 0.90 5.84
N SER A 234 8.14 1.89 6.73
CA SER A 234 8.46 3.27 6.34
C SER A 234 9.91 3.38 5.86
N SER A 235 10.15 3.93 4.69
CA SER A 235 11.53 4.16 4.22
C SER A 235 11.98 5.61 4.40
N ILE A 236 11.29 6.37 5.26
CA ILE A 236 11.67 7.73 5.62
C ILE A 236 13.06 7.67 6.27
N ASN A 237 13.94 8.61 5.91
CA ASN A 237 15.29 8.62 6.46
C ASN A 237 15.24 8.71 7.99
N GLY A 238 16.07 7.91 8.67
CA GLY A 238 16.05 7.77 10.12
C GLY A 238 15.04 6.76 10.68
N ALA A 239 14.17 6.17 9.86
CA ALA A 239 13.31 5.04 10.23
C ALA A 239 14.01 3.67 10.15
N GLY A 240 15.35 3.65 9.98
CA GLY A 240 16.13 2.47 9.61
C GLY A 240 16.06 1.29 10.58
N GLU A 241 15.63 1.50 11.82
CA GLU A 241 15.41 0.41 12.80
C GLU A 241 14.48 -0.69 12.27
N ASN A 242 13.54 -0.34 11.39
CA ASN A 242 12.61 -1.30 10.81
C ASN A 242 13.26 -2.35 9.89
N ILE A 243 14.49 -2.11 9.38
CA ILE A 243 15.20 -3.06 8.52
C ILE A 243 15.54 -4.34 9.28
N LEU A 244 15.74 -4.24 10.61
CA LEU A 244 16.02 -5.36 11.50
C LEU A 244 14.74 -6.10 11.93
N MET A 245 13.57 -5.51 11.72
CA MET A 245 12.27 -6.08 12.09
C MET A 245 11.76 -7.03 11.00
N ILE A 246 12.43 -8.18 10.86
CA ILE A 246 12.19 -9.17 9.79
C ILE A 246 11.31 -10.35 10.21
N LYS A 247 10.83 -10.39 11.46
CA LYS A 247 9.96 -11.47 11.94
C LYS A 247 8.70 -11.58 11.07
N PRO A 248 8.25 -12.79 10.67
CA PRO A 248 7.00 -12.96 9.94
C PRO A 248 5.81 -12.23 10.58
N ARG A 249 4.88 -11.74 9.76
CA ARG A 249 3.66 -10.99 10.15
C ARG A 249 3.90 -9.65 10.85
N THR A 250 5.13 -9.12 10.81
CA THR A 250 5.44 -7.83 11.45
C THR A 250 4.86 -6.63 10.71
N TRP A 251 4.67 -6.74 9.39
CA TRP A 251 4.26 -5.65 8.48
C TRP A 251 3.15 -6.11 7.53
N GLY A 252 2.50 -5.15 6.85
CA GLY A 252 1.50 -5.43 5.82
C GLY A 252 0.12 -5.68 6.38
N ALA A 253 -0.66 -6.51 5.71
CA ALA A 253 -2.05 -6.80 6.04
C ALA A 253 -2.18 -7.48 7.42
N TYR A 254 -1.33 -8.45 7.76
CA TYR A 254 -1.44 -9.20 9.01
C TYR A 254 -1.57 -8.37 10.29
N PRO A 255 -0.67 -7.42 10.59
CA PRO A 255 -0.72 -6.64 11.82
C PRO A 255 -1.59 -5.37 11.70
N SER A 256 -2.22 -5.13 10.55
CA SER A 256 -2.98 -3.91 10.29
C SER A 256 -4.38 -3.99 10.89
N LYS A 257 -4.80 -2.94 11.62
CA LYS A 257 -6.16 -2.84 12.18
C LYS A 257 -7.24 -2.85 11.08
N LEU A 258 -6.92 -2.31 9.90
CA LEU A 258 -7.81 -2.36 8.74
C LEU A 258 -8.17 -3.79 8.34
N THR A 259 -7.23 -4.74 8.44
CA THR A 259 -7.50 -6.15 8.16
C THR A 259 -8.49 -6.75 9.15
N GLU A 260 -8.38 -6.41 10.44
CA GLU A 260 -9.36 -6.83 11.45
C GLU A 260 -10.75 -6.27 11.17
N ILE A 261 -10.83 -4.99 10.78
CA ILE A 261 -12.10 -4.33 10.39
C ILE A 261 -12.73 -5.06 9.19
N ILE A 262 -11.93 -5.38 8.17
CA ILE A 262 -12.38 -6.10 6.97
C ILE A 262 -12.90 -7.50 7.33
N LEU A 263 -12.12 -8.29 8.07
CA LEU A 263 -12.46 -9.68 8.39
C LEU A 263 -13.64 -9.79 9.36
N SER A 264 -13.75 -8.86 10.33
CA SER A 264 -14.86 -8.84 11.27
C SER A 264 -16.18 -8.35 10.67
N GLY A 265 -16.13 -7.64 9.53
CA GLY A 265 -17.29 -6.97 8.94
C GLY A 265 -17.73 -5.75 9.74
N HIS A 266 -16.79 -5.14 10.49
CA HIS A 266 -16.97 -3.92 11.29
C HIS A 266 -18.28 -3.91 12.10
N PRO A 267 -18.42 -4.79 13.11
CA PRO A 267 -19.70 -4.94 13.81
C PRO A 267 -20.13 -3.65 14.53
N ASP A 268 -21.44 -3.43 14.62
CA ASP A 268 -22.03 -2.38 15.45
C ASP A 268 -21.94 -2.70 16.96
N GLU A 269 -22.47 -1.81 17.81
CA GLU A 269 -22.48 -1.97 19.26
C GLU A 269 -23.22 -3.24 19.74
N LYS A 270 -24.06 -3.84 18.89
CA LYS A 270 -24.81 -5.06 19.17
C LYS A 270 -24.12 -6.30 18.58
N GLY A 271 -22.92 -6.16 18.02
CA GLY A 271 -22.17 -7.24 17.41
C GLY A 271 -22.63 -7.62 16.00
N LYS A 272 -23.57 -6.88 15.40
CA LYS A 272 -24.06 -7.17 14.05
C LYS A 272 -23.07 -6.64 13.02
N LYS A 273 -22.61 -7.52 12.11
CA LYS A 273 -21.76 -7.12 10.98
C LYS A 273 -22.45 -6.04 10.15
N ARG A 274 -21.72 -4.97 9.82
CA ARG A 274 -22.17 -3.89 8.95
C ARG A 274 -22.02 -4.22 7.47
N PHE A 275 -21.00 -5.02 7.13
CA PHE A 275 -20.79 -5.50 5.77
C PHE A 275 -20.17 -6.90 5.75
N THR A 276 -20.18 -7.54 4.58
CA THR A 276 -19.37 -8.72 4.27
C THR A 276 -18.66 -8.45 2.96
N MET A 277 -17.32 -8.40 3.01
CA MET A 277 -16.49 -8.11 1.85
C MET A 277 -16.23 -9.39 1.06
N ASP A 278 -16.30 -9.30 -0.27
CA ASP A 278 -15.96 -10.42 -1.15
C ASP A 278 -14.44 -10.67 -1.18
N GLU A 279 -14.04 -11.89 -1.57
CA GLU A 279 -12.62 -12.27 -1.60
C GLU A 279 -11.79 -11.38 -2.54
N THR A 280 -12.34 -10.93 -3.67
CA THR A 280 -11.62 -10.09 -4.64
C THR A 280 -11.29 -8.73 -4.03
N SER A 281 -12.27 -8.11 -3.38
CA SER A 281 -12.09 -6.85 -2.65
C SER A 281 -11.10 -6.98 -1.50
N MET A 282 -11.16 -8.08 -0.74
CA MET A 282 -10.19 -8.36 0.33
C MET A 282 -8.77 -8.48 -0.24
N ARG A 283 -8.59 -9.23 -1.35
CA ARG A 283 -7.29 -9.39 -2.02
C ARG A 283 -6.71 -8.06 -2.48
N ARG A 284 -7.53 -7.14 -3.01
CA ARG A 284 -7.08 -5.79 -3.41
C ARG A 284 -6.58 -4.98 -2.21
N ALA A 285 -7.31 -5.01 -1.10
CA ALA A 285 -6.93 -4.32 0.14
C ALA A 285 -5.66 -4.90 0.76
N PHE A 286 -5.56 -6.23 0.87
CA PHE A 286 -4.40 -6.91 1.44
C PHE A 286 -3.16 -6.70 0.57
N ALA A 287 -3.28 -6.84 -0.75
CA ALA A 287 -2.18 -6.56 -1.67
C ALA A 287 -1.67 -5.13 -1.52
N TRP A 288 -2.54 -4.12 -1.38
CA TRP A 288 -2.08 -2.74 -1.17
C TRP A 288 -1.23 -2.58 0.10
N MET A 289 -1.69 -3.13 1.23
CA MET A 289 -0.95 -3.09 2.50
C MET A 289 0.38 -3.87 2.37
N ASP A 290 0.33 -5.05 1.76
CA ASP A 290 1.47 -5.96 1.57
C ASP A 290 2.45 -5.51 0.48
N LEU A 291 2.09 -4.53 -0.36
CA LEU A 291 2.96 -3.87 -1.34
C LEU A 291 3.64 -2.61 -0.77
N ASN A 292 3.51 -2.37 0.54
CA ASN A 292 4.04 -1.17 1.21
C ASN A 292 3.30 0.12 0.81
N VAL A 293 1.97 0.03 0.73
CA VAL A 293 1.05 1.17 0.57
C VAL A 293 1.37 2.13 -0.59
N PRO A 294 1.76 1.68 -1.80
CA PRO A 294 1.95 2.60 -2.92
C PRO A 294 0.63 3.32 -3.26
N TYR A 295 0.71 4.59 -3.68
CA TYR A 295 -0.44 5.31 -4.25
C TYR A 295 -0.34 5.40 -5.77
N TYR A 296 0.81 5.90 -6.25
CA TYR A 296 1.06 6.08 -7.69
C TYR A 296 1.64 4.83 -8.32
N LYS A 297 1.16 4.52 -9.53
CA LYS A 297 1.60 3.37 -10.33
C LYS A 297 2.95 3.51 -10.99
N ASP A 298 3.46 4.72 -11.14
CA ASP A 298 4.77 4.98 -11.75
C ASP A 298 5.33 6.33 -11.30
N SER A 299 6.52 6.65 -11.78
CA SER A 299 7.21 7.90 -11.53
C SER A 299 6.88 8.99 -12.55
N ARG A 300 5.94 8.80 -13.48
CA ARG A 300 5.69 9.81 -14.52
C ARG A 300 4.95 11.00 -13.95
N THR A 301 5.34 12.19 -14.38
CA THR A 301 4.76 13.44 -13.91
C THR A 301 4.72 14.52 -14.99
N ASN A 302 3.63 15.28 -14.99
CA ASN A 302 3.44 16.51 -15.76
C ASN A 302 3.76 17.78 -14.94
N HIS A 303 4.21 17.62 -13.69
CA HIS A 303 4.49 18.72 -12.76
C HIS A 303 5.88 18.59 -12.12
N PRO A 304 6.98 18.42 -12.90
CA PRO A 304 8.31 18.14 -12.37
C PRO A 304 8.80 19.22 -11.39
N ASP A 305 8.42 20.47 -11.60
CA ASP A 305 8.87 21.62 -10.79
C ASP A 305 8.06 21.85 -9.51
N LYS A 306 6.94 21.14 -9.34
CA LYS A 306 6.08 21.26 -8.16
C LYS A 306 6.57 20.37 -7.02
N GLN A 307 6.11 20.65 -5.80
CA GLN A 307 6.48 19.85 -4.61
C GLN A 307 6.16 18.37 -4.82
N GLY A 308 7.08 17.47 -4.47
CA GLY A 308 6.98 16.02 -4.73
C GLY A 308 6.83 15.63 -6.20
N SER A 309 7.05 16.59 -7.10
CA SER A 309 6.68 16.53 -8.51
C SER A 309 5.20 16.23 -8.75
N ARG A 310 4.32 16.49 -7.78
CA ARG A 310 2.89 16.08 -7.81
C ARG A 310 1.93 17.00 -7.04
N TRP A 311 2.41 18.09 -6.45
CA TRP A 311 1.56 19.02 -5.69
C TRP A 311 0.44 19.61 -6.56
N MET A 312 -0.80 19.42 -6.10
CA MET A 312 -1.98 19.82 -6.85
C MET A 312 -2.70 21.07 -6.29
N LYS A 313 -2.30 21.57 -5.10
CA LYS A 313 -2.94 22.77 -4.52
C LYS A 313 -2.44 24.06 -5.20
N PRO A 314 -3.29 25.07 -5.37
CA PRO A 314 -2.85 26.42 -5.78
C PRO A 314 -1.85 27.01 -4.78
N ASP A 315 -0.85 27.74 -5.28
CA ASP A 315 0.24 28.30 -4.46
C ASP A 315 -0.25 29.41 -3.49
N ASP A 316 -1.41 30.02 -3.74
CA ASP A 316 -2.01 31.09 -2.95
C ASP A 316 -3.18 30.65 -2.05
N LEU A 317 -3.54 29.35 -2.07
CA LEU A 317 -4.70 28.82 -1.36
C LEU A 317 -4.72 29.19 0.12
N ASP A 318 -3.59 29.03 0.83
CA ASP A 318 -3.52 29.31 2.26
C ASP A 318 -3.78 30.79 2.57
N LYS A 319 -3.34 31.70 1.69
CA LYS A 319 -3.60 33.14 1.82
C LYS A 319 -5.08 33.45 1.62
N VAL A 320 -5.72 32.79 0.65
CA VAL A 320 -7.15 32.93 0.38
C VAL A 320 -7.97 32.43 1.57
N LEU A 321 -7.65 31.24 2.09
CA LEU A 321 -8.33 30.65 3.25
C LEU A 321 -8.18 31.50 4.51
N GLU A 322 -7.00 32.08 4.75
CA GLU A 322 -6.80 32.99 5.88
C GLU A 322 -7.62 34.29 5.73
N ASN A 323 -7.79 34.81 4.52
CA ASN A 323 -8.67 35.95 4.27
C ASN A 323 -10.14 35.60 4.58
N VAL A 324 -10.59 34.40 4.16
CA VAL A 324 -11.93 33.90 4.47
C VAL A 324 -12.12 33.74 5.98
N ARG A 325 -11.14 33.15 6.68
CA ARG A 325 -11.18 32.99 8.14
C ARG A 325 -11.34 34.34 8.84
N LYS A 326 -10.51 35.33 8.49
CA LYS A 326 -10.59 36.70 9.06
C LYS A 326 -11.99 37.33 8.91
N LYS A 327 -12.68 37.04 7.81
CA LYS A 327 -14.00 37.62 7.51
C LYS A 327 -15.18 36.84 8.10
N ARG A 328 -15.07 35.52 8.22
CA ARG A 328 -16.23 34.64 8.50
C ARG A 328 -16.07 33.71 9.69
N CYS A 329 -14.85 33.42 10.12
CA CYS A 329 -14.57 32.37 11.11
C CYS A 329 -13.76 32.87 12.32
N ALA A 330 -13.22 34.08 12.27
CA ALA A 330 -12.28 34.61 13.27
C ALA A 330 -12.89 34.78 14.67
N GLU A 331 -14.22 34.92 14.77
CA GLU A 331 -14.91 34.98 16.07
C GLU A 331 -14.86 33.64 16.81
N CYS A 332 -14.70 32.51 16.11
CA CYS A 332 -14.72 31.16 16.69
C CYS A 332 -13.39 30.42 16.55
N HIS A 333 -12.57 30.75 15.55
CA HIS A 333 -11.36 30.02 15.20
C HIS A 333 -10.16 30.95 15.01
N GLU A 334 -9.10 30.69 15.78
CA GLU A 334 -7.83 31.40 15.68
C GLU A 334 -7.10 31.09 14.36
N GLN A 335 -7.20 29.84 13.89
CA GLN A 335 -6.62 29.35 12.64
C GLN A 335 -7.71 28.88 11.66
N VAL A 336 -7.36 28.67 10.40
CA VAL A 336 -8.31 28.12 9.42
C VAL A 336 -8.77 26.75 9.91
N PRO A 337 -10.09 26.50 10.11
CA PRO A 337 -10.57 25.24 10.65
C PRO A 337 -10.60 24.15 9.56
N SER A 338 -9.46 23.81 8.98
CA SER A 338 -9.33 22.78 7.94
C SER A 338 -8.83 21.45 8.52
N LYS A 339 -9.09 20.35 7.80
CA LYS A 339 -8.33 19.10 7.98
C LYS A 339 -6.87 19.32 7.55
N PHE A 340 -5.99 18.36 7.85
CA PHE A 340 -4.60 18.38 7.38
C PHE A 340 -4.46 18.22 5.85
N TYR A 341 -5.55 17.89 5.17
CA TYR A 341 -5.68 17.84 3.72
C TYR A 341 -6.80 18.79 3.25
N THR A 342 -6.80 19.10 1.95
CA THR A 342 -7.85 19.91 1.30
C THR A 342 -8.28 19.24 0.02
N ARG A 343 -9.59 19.07 -0.20
CA ARG A 343 -10.15 18.53 -1.45
C ARG A 343 -9.99 19.55 -2.57
N ILE A 344 -9.64 19.05 -3.76
CA ILE A 344 -9.50 19.84 -4.97
C ILE A 344 -10.46 19.43 -6.10
N THR A 345 -11.08 18.25 -6.02
CA THR A 345 -12.06 17.79 -7.03
C THR A 345 -13.52 18.02 -6.61
N LYS A 346 -13.81 17.93 -5.31
CA LYS A 346 -15.11 18.28 -4.70
C LYS A 346 -14.86 19.30 -3.61
N VAL A 347 -14.63 20.53 -4.03
CA VAL A 347 -14.17 21.58 -3.12
C VAL A 347 -15.23 21.91 -2.08
N GLU A 348 -16.51 21.83 -2.45
CA GLU A 348 -17.69 22.01 -1.61
C GLU A 348 -17.74 21.04 -0.41
N ASP A 349 -17.07 19.90 -0.52
CA ASP A 349 -17.01 18.87 0.53
C ASP A 349 -15.88 19.11 1.54
N ASN A 350 -15.16 20.23 1.43
CA ASN A 350 -14.23 20.64 2.48
C ASN A 350 -14.99 21.04 3.74
N ASN A 351 -14.47 20.64 4.90
CA ASN A 351 -15.13 20.86 6.19
C ASN A 351 -15.36 22.35 6.49
N PHE A 352 -14.45 23.22 6.08
CA PHE A 352 -14.60 24.67 6.25
C PHE A 352 -15.70 25.29 5.36
N LEU A 353 -16.21 24.58 4.35
CA LEU A 353 -17.38 24.98 3.56
C LEU A 353 -18.66 24.27 4.05
N LEU A 354 -18.57 23.01 4.46
CA LEU A 354 -19.72 22.25 4.98
C LEU A 354 -20.18 22.71 6.38
N ALA A 355 -19.25 23.05 7.27
CA ALA A 355 -19.53 23.41 8.66
C ALA A 355 -20.51 24.58 8.86
N PRO A 356 -20.38 25.72 8.13
CA PRO A 356 -21.34 26.82 8.26
C PRO A 356 -22.66 26.60 7.50
N LEU A 357 -22.70 25.66 6.55
CA LEU A 357 -23.85 25.43 5.69
C LEU A 357 -24.94 24.63 6.43
N ALA A 358 -26.20 25.03 6.27
CA ALA A 358 -27.36 24.35 6.87
C ALA A 358 -27.45 22.88 6.45
N LYS A 359 -27.92 22.00 7.35
CA LYS A 359 -28.21 20.59 6.99
C LYS A 359 -29.24 20.47 5.86
N SER A 360 -30.25 21.35 5.84
CA SER A 360 -31.25 21.41 4.78
C SER A 360 -30.69 21.80 3.40
N ALA A 361 -29.51 22.43 3.37
CA ALA A 361 -28.78 22.79 2.16
C ALA A 361 -27.61 21.82 1.86
N GLY A 362 -27.51 20.70 2.58
CA GLY A 362 -26.47 19.67 2.39
C GLY A 362 -25.16 19.90 3.14
N GLY A 363 -25.13 20.87 4.07
CA GLY A 363 -24.01 21.10 4.99
C GLY A 363 -24.10 20.28 6.27
N THR A 364 -23.21 20.58 7.23
CA THR A 364 -23.19 19.90 8.54
C THR A 364 -23.72 20.77 9.68
N GLU A 365 -23.88 22.08 9.45
CA GLU A 365 -24.35 23.06 10.45
C GLU A 365 -23.54 23.07 11.76
N ALA A 366 -22.28 22.62 11.69
CA ALA A 366 -21.40 22.50 12.85
C ALA A 366 -21.03 23.84 13.50
N CYS A 367 -21.20 24.97 12.78
CA CYS A 367 -20.95 26.31 13.33
C CYS A 367 -22.13 26.88 14.15
N GLY A 368 -23.26 26.17 14.27
CA GLY A 368 -24.40 26.55 15.12
C GLY A 368 -25.27 27.72 14.64
N LYS A 369 -24.82 28.50 13.65
CA LYS A 369 -25.65 29.43 12.87
C LYS A 369 -25.52 29.07 11.39
N ALA A 370 -26.54 28.45 10.83
CA ALA A 370 -26.61 28.19 9.40
C ALA A 370 -26.54 29.52 8.61
N THR A 371 -25.65 29.59 7.62
CA THR A 371 -25.60 30.69 6.64
C THR A 371 -26.11 30.26 5.28
#